data_AF-A0A7J3J2J4-F1
#
_entry.id   AF-A0A7J3J2J4-F1
#
_cell.length_a   1.000
_cell.length_b   1.000
_cell.length_c   1.000
_cell.angle_alpha   90.00
_cell.angle_beta   90.00
_cell.angle_gamma   90.00
#
_symmetry.space_group_name_H-M   'P 1'
#
loop_
_entity.id
_entity.type
_entity.pdbx_description
1 polymer ?
#
loop_
_entity_poly.entity_id
_entity_poly.type
_entity_poly.pdbx_seq_one_letter_code
_entity_poly.pdbx_strand_id
1 'polypeptide(L)'
;MTVPREESRCKDMIYKLSMFEPLGYFHSHPECDPIPTKDDVQSMKINDIELIVTIEKKGRNMPWRYDASKKLLGGVLGEFRIELAAYTWTKSKSPTVKKLDLRPFALGRFKILRHTSQTARIK
;
A
#
# COMPACT_ATOMS: atom_id res chain seq x y z
N MET A 1 -40.14 -4.77 -2.05
CA MET A 1 -39.06 -5.50 -2.76
C MET A 1 -37.86 -5.58 -1.82
N THR A 2 -37.57 -6.76 -1.27
CA THR A 2 -36.43 -6.97 -0.38
C THR A 2 -35.15 -7.02 -1.20
N VAL A 3 -34.28 -6.04 -0.99
CA VAL A 3 -32.93 -6.04 -1.57
C VAL A 3 -32.20 -7.30 -1.09
N PRO A 4 -31.64 -8.13 -1.99
CA PRO A 4 -30.90 -9.32 -1.59
C PRO A 4 -29.80 -8.97 -0.59
N ARG A 5 -29.62 -9.81 0.45
CA ARG A 5 -28.67 -9.56 1.56
C ARG A 5 -27.24 -9.27 1.08
N GLU A 6 -26.84 -9.84 -0.05
CA GLU A 6 -25.53 -9.65 -0.67
C GLU A 6 -25.38 -8.24 -1.28
N GLU A 7 -26.42 -7.74 -1.93
CA GLU A 7 -26.43 -6.38 -2.51
C GLU A 7 -26.38 -5.31 -1.41
N SER A 8 -27.06 -5.56 -0.27
CA SER A 8 -26.94 -4.69 0.92
C SER A 8 -25.52 -4.67 1.47
N ARG A 9 -24.83 -5.82 1.52
CA ARG A 9 -23.43 -5.89 1.98
C ARG A 9 -22.47 -5.15 1.04
N CYS A 10 -22.69 -5.25 -0.27
CA CYS A 10 -21.91 -4.51 -1.25
C CYS A 10 -22.14 -2.99 -1.13
N LYS A 11 -23.40 -2.55 -1.00
CA LYS A 11 -23.73 -1.12 -0.79
C LYS A 11 -23.10 -0.55 0.48
N ASP A 12 -23.18 -1.28 1.60
CA ASP A 12 -22.53 -0.89 2.86
C ASP A 12 -21.01 -0.82 2.73
N MET A 13 -20.40 -1.75 1.99
CA MET A 13 -18.96 -1.76 1.77
C MET A 13 -18.51 -0.59 0.89
N ILE A 14 -19.23 -0.29 -0.19
CA ILE A 14 -18.94 0.86 -1.06
C ILE A 14 -19.09 2.17 -0.29
N TYR A 15 -20.14 2.31 0.50
CA TYR A 15 -20.32 3.49 1.35
C TYR A 15 -19.16 3.66 2.33
N LYS A 16 -18.75 2.57 3.00
CA LYS A 16 -17.55 2.59 3.86
C LYS A 16 -16.30 2.97 3.07
N LEU A 17 -16.07 2.38 1.90
CA LEU A 17 -14.95 2.67 0.99
C LEU A 17 -14.93 4.12 0.50
N SER A 18 -16.09 4.80 0.45
CA SER A 18 -16.19 6.18 0.01
C SER A 18 -15.79 7.21 1.08
N MET A 19 -15.77 6.82 2.37
CA MET A 19 -15.43 7.70 3.51
C MET A 19 -13.93 7.98 3.67
N PHE A 20 -13.18 7.81 2.60
CA PHE A 20 -11.91 7.13 2.72
C PHE A 20 -11.01 7.64 1.58
N GLU A 21 -9.92 8.33 1.96
CA GLU A 21 -9.03 9.04 1.03
C GLU A 21 -7.85 8.16 0.62
N PRO A 22 -7.52 8.07 -0.69
CA PRO A 22 -6.32 7.38 -1.14
C PRO A 22 -5.06 8.07 -0.56
N LEU A 23 -4.10 7.29 -0.06
CA LEU A 23 -2.84 7.80 0.49
C LEU A 23 -1.70 7.73 -0.54
N GLY A 24 -1.95 7.22 -1.74
CA GLY A 24 -0.93 7.16 -2.79
C GLY A 24 -1.22 6.09 -3.84
N TYR A 25 -0.16 5.58 -4.44
CA TYR A 25 -0.19 4.80 -5.66
C TYR A 25 0.46 3.41 -5.48
N PHE A 26 0.11 2.51 -6.39
CA PHE A 26 0.61 1.14 -6.41
C PHE A 26 0.99 0.78 -7.85
N HIS A 27 2.18 0.18 -8.01
CA HIS A 27 2.59 -0.44 -9.26
C HIS A 27 3.52 -1.64 -9.02
N SER A 28 3.80 -2.34 -10.12
CA SER A 28 4.67 -3.50 -10.13
C SER A 28 6.00 -3.23 -10.82
N HIS A 29 7.08 -3.77 -10.28
CA HIS A 29 8.36 -3.95 -10.94
C HIS A 29 8.57 -5.45 -11.22
N PRO A 30 8.20 -5.95 -12.41
CA PRO A 30 8.45 -7.35 -12.75
C PRO A 30 9.94 -7.63 -12.77
N GLU A 31 10.37 -8.76 -12.19
CA GLU A 31 11.76 -9.26 -12.27
C GLU A 31 12.86 -8.31 -11.75
N CYS A 32 12.48 -7.29 -10.99
CA CYS A 32 13.40 -6.32 -10.40
C CYS A 32 13.22 -6.26 -8.88
N ASP A 33 14.12 -5.57 -8.18
CA ASP A 33 13.97 -5.30 -6.76
C ASP A 33 12.82 -4.30 -6.51
N PRO A 34 12.14 -4.38 -5.35
CA PRO A 34 11.02 -3.51 -5.00
C PRO A 34 11.56 -2.18 -4.49
N ILE A 35 12.30 -1.48 -5.34
CA ILE A 35 13.00 -0.22 -5.09
C ILE A 35 12.53 0.78 -6.15
N PRO A 36 12.18 2.02 -5.77
CA PRO A 36 11.75 3.03 -6.72
C PRO A 36 12.90 3.38 -7.68
N THR A 37 12.57 3.40 -8.97
CA THR A 37 13.41 3.93 -10.04
C THR A 37 13.50 5.45 -9.94
N LYS A 38 14.37 6.06 -10.75
CA LYS A 38 14.45 7.52 -10.83
C LYS A 38 13.14 8.16 -11.30
N ASP A 39 12.45 7.50 -12.23
CA ASP A 39 11.19 8.00 -12.79
C ASP A 39 10.04 7.87 -11.78
N ASP A 40 10.04 6.81 -10.97
CA ASP A 40 9.11 6.69 -9.83
C ASP A 40 9.33 7.86 -8.87
N VAL A 41 10.58 8.12 -8.45
CA VAL A 41 10.88 9.22 -7.52
C VAL A 41 10.45 10.58 -8.06
N GLN A 42 10.59 10.81 -9.37
CA GLN A 42 10.17 12.07 -10.00
C GLN A 42 8.64 12.22 -10.07
N SER A 43 7.91 11.11 -10.22
CA SER A 43 6.45 11.10 -10.30
C SER A 43 5.76 11.03 -8.94
N MET A 44 6.47 10.62 -7.88
CA MET A 44 5.95 10.57 -6.52
C MET A 44 5.43 11.96 -6.09
N LYS A 45 4.27 11.97 -5.43
CA LYS A 45 3.75 13.17 -4.78
C LYS A 45 4.25 13.25 -3.34
N ILE A 46 4.42 14.48 -2.86
CA ILE A 46 4.85 14.73 -1.49
C ILE A 46 3.82 14.16 -0.51
N ASN A 47 4.29 13.36 0.45
CA ASN A 47 3.52 12.64 1.45
C ASN A 47 2.61 11.51 0.93
N ASP A 48 2.61 11.24 -0.38
CA ASP A 48 1.95 10.05 -0.90
C ASP A 48 2.82 8.81 -0.60
N ILE A 49 2.13 7.68 -0.48
CA ILE A 49 2.71 6.35 -0.29
C ILE A 49 2.78 5.67 -1.65
N GLU A 50 3.98 5.32 -2.06
CA GLU A 50 4.23 4.48 -3.23
C GLU A 50 4.42 3.04 -2.77
N LEU A 51 3.53 2.14 -3.17
CA LEU A 51 3.67 0.70 -2.92
C LEU A 51 4.22 0.03 -4.18
N ILE A 52 5.40 -0.55 -4.08
CA ILE A 52 6.04 -1.30 -5.16
C ILE A 52 5.93 -2.78 -4.86
N VAL A 53 5.40 -3.53 -5.81
CA VAL A 53 5.34 -5.00 -5.74
C VAL A 53 6.20 -5.61 -6.82
N THR A 54 7.01 -6.59 -6.45
CA THR A 54 7.78 -7.38 -7.39
C THR A 54 7.22 -8.78 -7.43
N ILE A 55 7.16 -9.31 -8.64
CA ILE A 55 6.72 -10.67 -8.91
C ILE A 55 7.78 -11.30 -9.80
N GLU A 56 8.37 -12.37 -9.31
CA GLU A 56 9.37 -13.16 -10.02
C GLU A 56 9.06 -14.64 -9.89
N LYS A 57 9.62 -15.48 -10.77
CA LYS A 57 9.53 -16.93 -10.62
C LYS A 57 10.27 -17.37 -9.36
N LYS A 58 9.67 -18.24 -8.56
CA LYS A 58 10.30 -18.70 -7.31
C LYS A 58 11.58 -19.49 -7.63
N GLY A 59 12.69 -19.12 -7.00
CA GLY A 59 13.89 -19.97 -6.95
C GLY A 59 13.82 -21.02 -5.83
N ARG A 60 13.12 -20.70 -4.73
CA ARG A 60 12.90 -21.57 -3.56
C ARG A 60 11.58 -21.24 -2.90
N ASN A 61 10.99 -22.19 -2.19
CA ASN A 61 9.83 -21.92 -1.34
C ASN A 61 10.25 -21.00 -0.18
N MET A 62 9.45 -19.97 0.09
CA MET A 62 9.66 -19.04 1.20
C MET A 62 8.32 -18.73 1.86
N PRO A 63 8.18 -18.91 3.19
CA PRO A 63 6.97 -18.52 3.89
C PRO A 63 6.78 -17.00 3.84
N TRP A 64 5.53 -16.55 3.89
CA TRP A 64 5.21 -15.14 4.01
C TRP A 64 5.76 -14.58 5.32
N ARG A 65 6.61 -13.57 5.23
CA ARG A 65 7.22 -12.93 6.39
C ARG A 65 7.60 -11.49 6.11
N TYR A 66 7.57 -10.69 7.16
CA TYR A 66 8.08 -9.34 7.14
C TYR A 66 9.54 -9.32 7.65
N ASP A 67 10.46 -8.83 6.83
CA ASP A 67 11.83 -8.53 7.21
C ASP A 67 11.90 -7.08 7.72
N ALA A 68 12.01 -6.92 9.04
CA ALA A 68 12.06 -5.61 9.69
C ALA A 68 13.34 -4.81 9.36
N SER A 69 14.45 -5.50 9.10
CA SER A 69 15.71 -4.84 8.74
C SER A 69 15.63 -4.23 7.34
N LYS A 70 15.00 -4.95 6.40
CA LYS A 70 14.83 -4.52 5.02
C LYS A 70 13.54 -3.75 4.78
N LYS A 71 12.65 -3.69 5.77
CA LYS A 71 11.28 -3.20 5.65
C LYS A 71 10.56 -3.77 4.43
N LEU A 72 10.61 -5.09 4.31
CA LEU A 72 10.13 -5.82 3.14
C LEU A 72 9.15 -6.90 3.59
N LEU A 73 7.97 -6.93 2.99
CA LEU A 73 7.09 -8.08 3.12
C LEU A 73 7.27 -8.95 1.89
N GLY A 74 7.43 -10.25 2.07
CA GLY A 74 7.44 -11.15 0.91
C GLY A 74 7.16 -12.58 1.27
N GLY A 75 6.85 -13.36 0.25
CA GLY A 75 6.54 -14.78 0.36
C GLY A 75 6.39 -15.41 -1.01
N VAL A 76 6.21 -16.73 -1.03
CA VAL A 76 5.90 -17.48 -2.25
C VAL A 76 4.41 -17.77 -2.31
N LEU A 77 3.82 -17.59 -3.49
CA LEU A 77 2.46 -17.98 -3.84
C LEU A 77 2.51 -18.78 -5.16
N GLY A 78 2.23 -20.09 -5.07
CA GLY A 78 2.35 -20.98 -6.23
C GLY A 78 3.79 -21.04 -6.74
N GLU A 79 4.00 -20.67 -8.00
CA GLU A 79 5.31 -20.64 -8.67
C GLU A 79 5.99 -19.26 -8.62
N PHE A 80 5.41 -18.31 -7.90
CA PHE A 80 5.87 -16.93 -7.87
C PHE A 80 6.36 -16.53 -6.48
N ARG A 81 7.46 -15.80 -6.43
CA ARG A 81 7.86 -15.02 -5.26
C ARG A 81 7.34 -13.60 -5.44
N ILE A 82 6.70 -13.12 -4.39
CA ILE A 82 6.11 -11.79 -4.33
C ILE A 82 6.81 -11.04 -3.20
N GLU A 83 7.31 -9.84 -3.49
CA GLU A 83 7.86 -8.94 -2.49
C GLU A 83 7.23 -7.56 -2.59
N LEU A 84 7.08 -6.89 -1.46
CA LEU A 84 6.38 -5.62 -1.32
C LEU A 84 7.25 -4.67 -0.49
N ALA A 85 7.36 -3.43 -0.97
CA ALA A 85 8.00 -2.34 -0.26
C ALA A 85 7.20 -1.05 -0.45
N ALA A 86 7.11 -0.22 0.60
CA ALA A 86 6.47 1.08 0.51
C ALA A 86 7.47 2.21 0.69
N TYR A 87 7.24 3.30 -0.02
CA TYR A 87 8.08 4.50 -0.03
C TYR A 87 7.21 5.74 0.13
N THR A 88 7.78 6.80 0.67
CA THR A 88 7.13 8.12 0.66
C THR A 88 8.17 9.21 0.42
N TRP A 89 7.75 10.26 -0.27
CA TRP A 89 8.58 11.45 -0.45
C TRP A 89 8.23 12.49 0.61
N THR A 90 9.17 12.79 1.50
CA THR A 90 8.94 13.76 2.58
C THR A 90 9.48 15.15 2.23
N LYS A 91 8.66 16.18 2.42
CA LYS A 91 9.05 17.60 2.33
C LYS A 91 9.78 18.03 3.61
N SER A 92 10.96 17.47 3.85
CA SER A 92 11.86 17.94 4.91
C SER A 92 12.82 18.99 4.37
N LYS A 93 13.70 19.55 5.23
CA LYS A 93 14.77 20.48 4.82
C LYS A 93 15.62 19.95 3.66
N SER A 94 15.73 18.63 3.53
CA SER A 94 16.23 17.94 2.34
C SER A 94 15.15 16.96 1.86
N PRO A 95 14.60 17.13 0.64
CA PRO A 95 13.64 16.20 0.07
C PRO A 95 14.30 14.83 -0.09
N THR A 96 13.78 13.81 0.59
CA THR A 96 14.33 12.45 0.52
C THR A 96 13.19 11.44 0.46
N VAL A 97 13.40 10.41 -0.35
CA VAL A 97 12.54 9.23 -0.42
C VAL A 97 12.88 8.34 0.76
N LYS A 98 11.84 7.95 1.52
CA LYS A 98 11.99 7.13 2.72
C LYS A 98 11.22 5.84 2.57
N LYS A 99 11.88 4.72 2.90
CA LYS A 99 11.25 3.41 2.98
C LYS A 99 10.39 3.29 4.24
N LEU A 100 9.12 2.97 4.06
CA LEU A 100 8.10 2.81 5.09
C LEU A 100 8.08 1.38 5.63
N ASP A 101 7.54 1.24 6.83
CA ASP A 101 7.38 -0.04 7.50
C ASP A 101 6.04 -0.68 7.11
N LEU A 102 6.10 -1.88 6.54
CA LEU A 102 4.95 -2.65 6.05
C LEU A 102 4.44 -3.72 7.01
N ARG A 103 4.87 -3.71 8.29
CA ARG A 103 4.50 -4.74 9.31
C ARG A 103 3.03 -5.16 9.17
N PRO A 104 2.68 -6.45 9.34
CA PRO A 104 1.46 -7.09 8.83
C PRO A 104 0.11 -6.46 9.23
N PHE A 105 0.07 -5.64 10.29
CA PHE A 105 -1.11 -4.83 10.62
C PHE A 105 -1.37 -3.73 9.60
N ALA A 106 -0.33 -3.31 8.89
CA ALA A 106 -0.42 -2.40 7.81
C ALA A 106 -1.13 -3.06 6.63
N LEU A 107 -1.03 -4.35 6.25
CA LEU A 107 -1.81 -4.86 5.08
C LEU A 107 -3.21 -5.38 5.39
N GLY A 108 -3.46 -5.90 6.60
CA GLY A 108 -4.83 -6.17 7.09
C GLY A 108 -5.59 -4.91 7.52
N ARG A 109 -4.87 -3.82 7.82
CA ARG A 109 -5.39 -2.46 8.04
C ARG A 109 -4.74 -1.42 7.13
N PHE A 110 -4.38 -1.77 5.89
CA PHE A 110 -4.08 -0.78 4.83
C PHE A 110 -5.47 -0.53 4.23
N LYS A 111 -6.38 -0.17 5.15
CA LYS A 111 -7.09 1.07 5.02
C LYS A 111 -6.04 2.16 4.85
N ILE A 112 -5.60 2.30 3.60
CA ILE A 112 -4.86 3.44 3.07
C ILE A 112 -5.81 4.63 3.20
N LEU A 113 -6.13 5.08 4.42
CA LEU A 113 -7.31 5.90 4.66
C LEU A 113 -7.08 6.83 5.85
N ARG A 114 -6.92 8.13 5.57
CA ARG A 114 -6.99 9.17 6.59
C ARG A 114 -8.44 9.32 7.05
N HIS A 115 -8.66 9.28 8.36
CA HIS A 115 -9.89 9.80 8.93
C HIS A 115 -9.83 11.33 8.79
N THR A 116 -10.64 11.91 7.93
CA THR A 116 -10.86 13.36 7.93
C THR A 116 -11.69 13.69 9.17
N SER A 117 -11.02 14.13 10.23
CA SER A 117 -11.70 14.83 11.32
C SER A 117 -12.13 16.19 10.79
N GLN A 118 -13.32 16.28 10.20
CA GLN A 118 -13.97 17.57 10.00
C GLN A 118 -14.36 18.12 11.38
N THR A 119 -13.52 19.00 11.93
CA THR A 119 -13.95 19.98 12.91
C THR A 119 -14.81 21.02 12.17
N ALA A 120 -16.10 20.72 12.03
CA ALA A 120 -17.09 21.74 11.74
C ALA A 120 -17.20 22.66 12.97
N ARG A 121 -16.46 23.78 12.97
CA ARG A 121 -16.79 24.92 13.82
C ARG A 121 -18.05 25.56 13.25
N ILE A 122 -19.18 25.25 13.87
CA ILE A 122 -20.39 26.06 13.73
C ILE A 122 -20.12 27.35 14.52
N LYS A 123 -20.15 28.48 13.81
CA LYS A 123 -20.38 29.81 14.39
C LYS A 123 -21.86 30.12 14.27
#